data_AF-A0A2M6GLN1-F1
#
_entry.id   AF-A0A2M6GLN1-F1
#
_cell.length_a   1.000
_cell.length_b   1.000
_cell.length_c   1.000
_cell.angle_alpha   90.00
_cell.angle_beta   90.00
_cell.angle_gamma   90.00
#
_symmetry.space_group_name_H-M   'P 1'
#
loop_
_entity.id
_entity.type
_entity.pdbx_description
1 polymer ?
#
loop_
_entity_poly.entity_id
_entity_poly.type
_entity_poly.pdbx_seq_one_letter_code
_entity_poly.pdbx_strand_id
1 'polypeptide(L)' 'TPNNDGLNDTFVPRITCLPTDLKIFNRWGKLVYEQKNYQNTWRGEGIADGIYYYQLTSSKGQIWKGWVEIIR' A
#
# COMPACT_ATOMS: atom_id res chain seq x y z
N THR A 1 8.47 6.81 4.16
CA THR A 1 9.92 6.61 4.01
C THR A 1 10.25 5.44 4.90
N PRO A 2 10.46 4.22 4.35
CA PRO A 2 10.81 3.07 5.18
C PRO A 2 12.30 3.09 5.53
N ASN A 3 12.69 4.06 6.37
CA ASN A 3 14.07 4.31 6.85
C ASN A 3 14.25 3.92 8.34
N ASN A 4 13.24 3.29 8.96
CA ASN A 4 13.27 2.79 10.33
C ASN A 4 13.38 3.88 11.41
N ASP A 5 12.89 5.09 11.11
CA ASP A 5 12.75 6.19 12.07
C ASP A 5 11.40 6.20 12.81
N GLY A 6 10.50 5.26 12.51
CA GLY A 6 9.16 5.16 13.06
C GLY A 6 8.11 6.03 12.34
N LEU A 7 8.49 6.80 11.34
CA LEU A 7 7.64 7.74 10.61
C LEU A 7 7.44 7.29 9.15
N ASN A 8 6.20 6.97 8.79
CA ASN A 8 5.85 6.51 7.43
C ASN A 8 6.66 5.27 7.00
N ASP A 9 7.02 4.42 7.96
CA ASP A 9 7.71 3.15 7.76
C ASP A 9 6.84 2.12 7.02
N THR A 10 5.54 2.18 7.28
CA THR A 10 4.53 1.39 6.59
C THR A 10 3.51 2.29 5.91
N PHE A 11 2.86 1.76 4.88
CA PHE A 11 1.71 2.42 4.27
C PHE A 11 0.48 2.27 5.18
N VAL A 12 -0.01 3.40 5.69
CA VAL A 12 -1.21 3.47 6.55
C VAL A 12 -2.28 4.32 5.86
N PRO A 13 -3.19 3.70 5.09
CA PRO A 13 -4.27 4.45 4.43
C PRO A 13 -5.26 5.01 5.45
N ARG A 14 -5.54 6.32 5.36
CA ARG A 14 -6.49 7.02 6.25
C ARG A 14 -7.93 6.83 5.78
N ILE A 15 -8.41 5.60 5.80
CA ILE A 15 -9.80 5.26 5.47
C ILE A 15 -10.55 4.77 6.72
N THR A 16 -11.82 5.17 6.85
CA THR A 16 -12.66 4.86 8.03
C THR A 16 -13.25 3.45 8.02
N CYS A 17 -13.16 2.75 6.89
CA CYS A 17 -13.72 1.43 6.67
C CYS A 17 -12.62 0.39 6.82
N LEU A 18 -12.71 -0.43 7.85
CA LEU A 18 -11.85 -1.57 8.11
C LEU A 18 -12.72 -2.83 8.21
N PRO A 19 -12.26 -3.99 7.69
CA PRO A 19 -10.99 -4.22 7.00
C PRO A 19 -11.04 -3.96 5.49
N THR A 20 -9.87 -3.72 4.89
CA THR A 20 -9.70 -3.63 3.43
C THR A 20 -8.59 -4.55 2.92
N ASP A 21 -8.76 -5.09 1.73
CA ASP A 21 -7.70 -5.81 1.01
C ASP A 21 -6.83 -4.79 0.27
N LEU A 22 -5.51 -4.94 0.37
CA LEU A 22 -4.54 -4.09 -0.32
C LEU A 22 -3.90 -4.82 -1.50
N LYS A 23 -3.83 -4.13 -2.65
CA LYS A 23 -2.99 -4.49 -3.79
C LYS A 23 -2.08 -3.32 -4.13
N ILE A 24 -0.81 -3.60 -4.42
CA ILE A 24 0.17 -2.62 -4.90
C ILE A 24 0.67 -3.04 -6.27
N PHE A 25 0.77 -2.07 -7.18
CA PHE A 25 1.23 -2.23 -8.54
C PHE A 25 2.43 -1.31 -8.80
N ASN A 26 3.38 -1.77 -9.61
CA ASN A 26 4.42 -0.89 -10.13
C ASN A 26 3.86 0.04 -11.23
N ARG A 27 4.70 0.95 -11.74
CA ARG A 27 4.31 1.91 -12.79
C ARG A 27 3.83 1.30 -14.12
N TRP A 28 4.07 0.01 -14.33
CA TRP A 28 3.64 -0.73 -15.52
C TRP A 28 2.35 -1.53 -15.29
N GLY A 29 1.70 -1.36 -14.13
CA GLY A 29 0.49 -2.11 -13.77
C GLY A 29 0.76 -3.55 -13.33
N LYS A 30 2.02 -3.96 -13.14
CA LYS A 30 2.34 -5.29 -12.60
C LYS A 30 2.08 -5.30 -11.10
N LEU A 31 1.30 -6.27 -10.62
CA LEU A 31 1.10 -6.53 -9.19
C LEU A 31 2.43 -6.92 -8.54
N VAL A 32 2.81 -6.19 -7.48
CA VAL A 32 4.05 -6.43 -6.71
C VAL A 32 3.76 -6.82 -5.26
N TYR A 33 2.56 -6.57 -4.76
CA TYR A 33 2.14 -6.95 -3.42
C TYR A 33 0.62 -7.10 -3.34
N GLU A 34 0.14 -8.08 -2.57
CA GLU A 34 -1.26 -8.28 -2.22
C GLU A 34 -1.36 -8.78 -0.78
N GLN A 35 -2.28 -8.20 0.00
CA GLN A 35 -2.63 -8.69 1.33
C GLN A 35 -4.12 -8.49 1.58
N LYS A 36 -4.81 -9.60 1.88
CA LYS A 36 -6.19 -9.55 2.38
C LYS A 36 -6.20 -9.05 3.81
N ASN A 37 -7.27 -8.33 4.19
CA ASN A 37 -7.42 -7.77 5.55
C ASN A 37 -6.13 -7.04 5.99
N TYR A 38 -5.70 -6.07 5.19
CA TYR A 38 -4.42 -5.38 5.33
C TYR A 38 -4.28 -4.74 6.72
N GLN A 39 -3.19 -5.09 7.42
CA GLN A 39 -2.92 -4.69 8.81
C GLN A 39 -1.88 -3.56 8.92
N ASN A 40 -1.78 -2.69 7.91
CA ASN A 40 -0.80 -1.59 7.91
C ASN A 40 0.67 -2.06 7.99
N THR A 41 0.98 -3.21 7.37
CA THR A 41 2.29 -3.87 7.47
C THR A 41 3.21 -3.68 6.26
N TRP A 42 2.71 -3.13 5.16
CA TRP A 42 3.51 -3.02 3.94
C TRP A 42 4.51 -1.89 4.02
N ARG A 43 5.80 -2.25 3.96
CA ARG A 43 6.97 -1.34 3.98
C ARG A 43 7.62 -1.15 2.61
N GLY A 44 7.11 -1.82 1.57
CA GLY A 44 7.76 -1.84 0.27
C GLY A 44 9.12 -2.55 0.26
N GLU A 45 9.30 -3.60 1.07
CA GLU A 45 10.53 -4.41 1.07
C GLU A 45 10.69 -5.18 -0.25
N GLY A 46 11.94 -5.32 -0.71
CA GLY A 46 12.26 -6.09 -1.92
C GLY A 46 11.91 -5.41 -3.25
N ILE A 47 11.53 -4.13 -3.24
CA ILE A 47 11.21 -3.34 -4.44
C ILE A 47 11.98 -2.01 -4.46
N ALA A 48 12.26 -1.49 -5.65
CA ALA A 48 13.02 -0.26 -5.86
C ALA A 48 12.24 0.98 -5.41
N ASP A 49 12.97 2.07 -5.14
CA ASP A 49 12.37 3.38 -4.89
C ASP A 49 11.59 3.90 -6.10
N GLY A 50 10.57 4.72 -5.84
CA GLY A 50 9.74 5.33 -6.86
C GLY A 50 8.24 5.23 -6.60
N ILE A 51 7.46 5.54 -7.64
CA ILE A 51 6.00 5.62 -7.58
C ILE A 51 5.37 4.24 -7.81
N TYR A 52 4.46 3.89 -6.91
CA TYR A 52 3.60 2.72 -6.96
C TYR A 52 2.14 3.13 -6.87
N TYR A 53 1.26 2.25 -7.30
CA TYR A 53 -0.19 2.47 -7.27
C TYR A 53 -0.83 1.48 -6.34
N TYR A 54 -1.73 1.96 -5.47
CA TYR A 54 -2.47 1.09 -4.56
C TYR A 54 -3.92 0.95 -4.99
N GLN A 55 -4.51 -0.20 -4.66
CA GLN A 55 -5.94 -0.44 -4.66
C GLN A 55 -6.34 -1.03 -3.31
N LEU A 56 -7.26 -0.37 -2.61
CA LEU A 56 -7.90 -0.86 -1.39
C LEU A 56 -9.31 -1.32 -1.72
N THR A 57 -9.72 -2.48 -1.22
CA THR A 57 -11.07 -3.02 -1.44
C THR A 57 -11.71 -3.34 -0.10
N SER A 58 -12.83 -2.71 0.23
CA SER A 58 -13.61 -3.01 1.44
C SER A 58 -14.37 -4.33 1.32
N SER A 59 -14.72 -4.92 2.45
CA SER A 59 -15.68 -6.03 2.54
C SER A 59 -17.02 -5.78 1.83
N LYS A 60 -17.41 -4.51 1.66
CA LYS A 60 -18.62 -4.10 0.92
C LYS A 60 -18.39 -3.88 -0.58
N GLY A 61 -17.19 -4.18 -1.09
CA GLY A 61 -16.83 -3.98 -2.50
C GLY A 61 -16.48 -2.54 -2.89
N GLN A 62 -16.43 -1.60 -1.94
CA GLN A 62 -15.96 -0.24 -2.21
C GLN A 62 -14.46 -0.25 -2.51
N ILE A 63 -14.05 0.48 -3.54
CA ILE A 63 -12.67 0.52 -4.03
C ILE A 63 -12.10 1.92 -3.88
N TRP A 64 -10.90 2.03 -3.32
CA TRP A 64 -10.09 3.24 -3.33
C TRP A 64 -8.80 2.98 -4.09
N LYS A 65 -8.37 3.98 -4.86
CA LYS A 65 -7.14 3.93 -5.64
C LYS A 65 -6.35 5.21 -5.43
N GLY A 66 -5.04 5.09 -5.56
CA GLY A 66 -4.13 6.21 -5.51
C GLY A 66 -2.71 5.76 -5.78
N TRP A 67 -1.77 6.63 -5.46
CA TRP A 67 -0.35 6.35 -5.57
C TRP A 67 0.32 6.50 -4.21
N VAL A 68 1.46 5.85 -4.08
CA VAL A 68 2.37 5.95 -2.96
C VAL A 68 3.79 6.03 -3.52
N GLU A 69 4.61 6.89 -2.95
CA GLU A 69 6.01 7.00 -3.32
C GLU A 69 6.87 6.36 -2.23
N ILE A 70 7.80 5.50 -2.66
CA ILE A 70 8.84 4.95 -1.80
C ILE A 70 10.09 5.79 -2.03
N ILE A 71 10.53 6.44 -0.96
CA ILE A 71 11.80 7.15 -0.83
C ILE A 71 12.50 6.54 0.39
N ARG A 72 13.79 6.27 0.30
CA ARG A 72 14.62 5.72 1.39
C ARG A 72 15.76 6.66 1.73
#